data_AF-A0A519Q1J9-F1
#
_entry.id   AF-A0A519Q1J9-F1
#
_cell.length_a   1.000
_cell.length_b   1.000
_cell.length_c   1.000
_cell.angle_alpha   90.00
_cell.angle_beta   90.00
_cell.angle_gamma   90.00
#
_symmetry.space_group_name_H-M   'P 1'
#
loop_
_entity.id
_entity.type
_entity.pdbx_description
1 polymer ?
#
loop_
_entity_poly.entity_id
_entity_poly.type
_entity_poly.pdbx_seq_one_letter_code
_entity_poly.pdbx_strand_id
1 'polypeptide(L)'
;MSPVTAPVASSPLVVAPVAPGAPGAVATWASAAKTGAGASYEAYVNGRYQDGGPTGAVSKVWFSLADGVLTETMYGLIHEAQIKSLRFGVVTPGGLSVEGTDTTSRTE
;
A
#
# COMPACT_ATOMS: atom_id res chain seq x y z
N MET A 1 19.44 -51.93 22.48
CA MET A 1 19.69 -51.29 21.17
C MET A 1 19.23 -49.85 21.28
N SER A 2 20.14 -48.91 21.52
CA SER A 2 19.79 -47.48 21.60
C SER A 2 19.71 -46.89 20.18
N PRO A 3 18.69 -46.08 19.86
CA PRO A 3 18.55 -45.51 18.52
C PRO A 3 19.62 -44.43 18.29
N VAL A 4 20.32 -44.52 17.15
CA VAL A 4 21.20 -43.47 16.65
C VAL A 4 20.32 -42.38 16.04
N THR A 5 20.28 -41.21 16.67
CA THR A 5 19.67 -40.01 16.11
C THR A 5 20.57 -39.46 15.00
N ALA A 6 20.09 -39.51 13.75
CA ALA A 6 20.79 -38.88 12.63
C ALA A 6 20.69 -37.34 12.74
N PRO A 7 21.77 -36.58 12.49
CA PRO A 7 21.71 -35.14 12.48
C PRO A 7 20.89 -34.65 11.28
N VAL A 8 19.86 -33.85 11.55
CA VAL A 8 19.15 -33.07 10.53
C VAL A 8 20.09 -31.99 9.99
N ALA A 9 20.44 -32.09 8.70
CA ALA A 9 21.23 -31.07 8.02
C ALA A 9 20.44 -29.76 7.95
N SER A 10 20.96 -28.70 8.56
CA SER A 10 20.40 -27.35 8.44
C SER A 10 20.60 -26.84 7.02
N SER A 11 19.52 -26.49 6.33
CA SER A 11 19.59 -25.83 5.02
C SER A 11 20.34 -24.49 5.15
N PRO A 12 21.26 -24.16 4.23
CA PRO A 12 21.98 -22.90 4.31
C PRO A 12 21.00 -21.74 4.11
N LEU A 13 21.13 -20.73 4.98
CA LEU A 13 20.41 -19.47 4.84
C LEU A 13 20.88 -18.81 3.52
N VAL A 14 20.01 -18.78 2.51
CA VAL A 14 20.28 -18.01 1.29
C VAL A 14 20.03 -16.54 1.62
N VAL A 15 21.10 -15.79 1.88
CA VAL A 15 21.03 -14.33 1.98
C VAL A 15 20.82 -13.80 0.56
N ALA A 16 19.61 -13.35 0.26
CA ALA A 16 19.32 -12.71 -1.01
C ALA A 16 20.20 -11.44 -1.16
N PRO A 17 20.78 -11.18 -2.35
CA PRO A 17 21.55 -9.98 -2.57
C PRO A 17 20.65 -8.74 -2.38
N VAL A 18 21.18 -7.73 -1.69
CA VAL A 18 20.49 -6.45 -1.49
C VAL A 18 20.42 -5.70 -2.82
N ALA A 19 19.25 -5.18 -3.17
CA ALA A 19 19.09 -4.35 -4.37
C ALA A 19 20.02 -3.12 -4.31
N PRO A 20 20.64 -2.71 -5.42
CA PRO A 20 21.52 -1.54 -5.44
C PRO A 20 20.74 -0.25 -5.14
N GLY A 21 21.46 0.78 -4.66
CA GLY A 21 20.88 2.11 -4.45
C GLY A 21 20.46 2.44 -3.01
N ALA A 22 20.88 1.66 -2.00
CA ALA A 22 20.65 1.98 -0.59
C ALA A 22 21.26 3.36 -0.21
N PRO A 23 20.58 4.17 0.63
CA PRO A 23 19.31 3.92 1.32
C PRO A 23 18.04 4.24 0.50
N GLY A 24 18.20 4.56 -0.78
CA GLY A 24 17.15 5.11 -1.65
C GLY A 24 17.23 6.63 -1.75
N ALA A 25 16.52 7.19 -2.72
CA ALA A 25 16.38 8.64 -2.87
C ALA A 25 15.45 9.22 -1.80
N VAL A 26 15.67 10.49 -1.44
CA VAL A 26 14.78 11.22 -0.52
C VAL A 26 13.38 11.29 -1.12
N ALA A 27 12.38 10.85 -0.36
CA ALA A 27 11.00 10.86 -0.79
C ALA A 27 10.29 12.17 -0.42
N THR A 28 9.37 12.59 -1.29
CA THR A 28 8.37 13.65 -1.03
C THR A 28 6.97 13.06 -0.89
N TRP A 29 6.00 13.82 -0.39
CA TRP A 29 4.58 13.45 -0.45
C TRP A 29 3.98 13.70 -1.85
N ALA A 30 2.81 13.12 -2.11
CA ALA A 30 2.08 13.37 -3.36
C ALA A 30 1.48 14.78 -3.38
N SER A 31 1.02 15.21 -4.56
CA SER A 31 0.31 16.48 -4.71
C SER A 31 -0.88 16.57 -3.74
N ALA A 32 -1.08 17.72 -3.11
CA ALA A 32 -2.24 17.98 -2.26
C ALA A 32 -3.52 18.24 -3.08
N ALA A 33 -3.42 18.43 -4.40
CA ALA A 33 -4.57 18.59 -5.29
C ALA A 33 -5.27 17.24 -5.51
N LYS A 34 -6.10 16.83 -4.55
CA LYS A 34 -6.81 15.55 -4.57
C LYS A 34 -8.02 15.61 -5.49
N THR A 35 -8.17 14.58 -6.33
CA THR A 35 -9.36 14.37 -7.16
C THR A 35 -10.41 13.51 -6.46
N GLY A 36 -10.03 12.82 -5.38
CA GLY A 36 -10.95 12.04 -4.55
C GLY A 36 -10.34 11.65 -3.21
N ALA A 37 -11.21 11.27 -2.28
CA ALA A 37 -10.84 10.67 -1.01
C ALA A 37 -11.97 9.75 -0.53
N GLY A 38 -11.65 8.76 0.31
CA GLY A 38 -12.65 7.83 0.79
C GLY A 38 -12.24 7.07 2.06
N ALA A 39 -13.27 6.56 2.72
CA ALA A 39 -13.22 5.65 3.86
C ALA A 39 -14.56 4.90 3.93
N SER A 40 -14.61 3.80 4.67
CA SER A 40 -15.88 3.12 4.94
C SER A 40 -16.79 3.99 5.81
N TYR A 41 -18.08 3.95 5.54
CA TYR A 41 -19.08 4.40 6.49
C TYR A 41 -19.19 3.39 7.63
N GLU A 42 -19.22 3.85 8.88
CA GLU A 42 -19.51 3.00 10.04
C GLU A 42 -20.66 3.56 10.86
N ALA A 43 -21.58 2.67 11.24
CA ALA A 43 -22.69 3.02 12.09
C ALA A 43 -22.23 3.12 13.55
N TYR A 44 -22.61 4.20 14.23
CA TYR A 44 -22.36 4.35 15.65
C TYR A 44 -23.12 3.29 16.45
N VAL A 45 -22.45 2.73 17.45
CA VAL A 45 -23.06 1.89 18.49
C VAL A 45 -23.02 2.67 19.79
N ASN A 46 -24.19 3.00 20.35
CA ASN A 46 -24.31 3.83 21.55
C ASN A 46 -23.52 5.15 21.46
N GLY A 47 -23.54 5.79 20.28
CA GLY A 47 -22.81 7.03 20.01
C GLY A 47 -21.29 6.88 19.89
N ARG A 48 -20.77 5.65 19.76
CA ARG A 48 -19.33 5.37 19.63
C ARG A 48 -18.99 4.62 18.35
N TYR A 49 -17.81 4.91 17.82
CA TYR A 49 -17.19 4.16 16.73
C TYR A 49 -16.55 2.90 17.32
N GLN A 50 -17.17 1.74 17.13
CA GLN A 50 -16.70 0.47 17.69
C GLN A 50 -17.21 -0.70 16.85
N ASP A 51 -16.47 -1.80 16.90
CA ASP A 51 -16.86 -3.04 16.23
C ASP A 51 -18.18 -3.61 16.78
N GLY A 52 -18.79 -4.50 15.99
CA GLY A 52 -20.00 -5.24 16.38
C GLY A 52 -21.29 -4.45 16.17
N GLY A 53 -21.22 -3.31 15.49
CA GLY A 53 -22.37 -2.55 15.05
C GLY A 53 -23.00 -3.10 13.76
N PRO A 54 -24.04 -2.42 13.23
CA PRO A 54 -24.69 -2.81 11.97
C PRO A 54 -23.75 -2.88 10.76
N THR A 55 -22.61 -2.17 10.77
CA THR A 55 -21.59 -2.21 9.73
C THR A 55 -20.48 -3.24 9.99
N GLY A 56 -20.54 -3.97 11.10
CA GLY A 56 -19.60 -5.03 11.43
C GLY A 56 -18.32 -4.53 12.09
N ALA A 57 -17.17 -5.00 11.60
CA ALA A 57 -15.86 -4.54 12.06
C ALA A 57 -15.52 -3.21 11.40
N VAL A 58 -15.04 -2.26 12.20
CA VAL A 58 -14.70 -0.91 11.77
C VAL A 58 -13.48 -0.94 10.86
N SER A 59 -13.63 -0.43 9.64
CA SER A 59 -12.49 -0.14 8.79
C SER A 59 -11.75 1.09 9.29
N LYS A 60 -10.46 0.93 9.55
CA LYS A 60 -9.55 2.03 9.90
C LYS A 60 -8.69 2.43 8.72
N VAL A 61 -9.24 2.39 7.50
CA VAL A 61 -8.53 2.74 6.27
C VAL A 61 -9.11 4.01 5.68
N TRP A 62 -8.23 4.95 5.37
CA TRP A 62 -8.53 6.17 4.61
C TRP A 62 -7.59 6.23 3.42
N PHE A 63 -8.10 6.70 2.28
CA PHE A 63 -7.30 6.87 1.08
C PHE A 63 -7.61 8.17 0.35
N SER A 64 -6.67 8.59 -0.48
CA SER A 64 -6.81 9.73 -1.38
C SER A 64 -6.41 9.35 -2.80
N LEU A 65 -6.95 10.06 -3.77
CA LEU A 65 -6.65 9.94 -5.19
C LEU A 65 -6.13 11.28 -5.71
N ALA A 66 -5.10 11.25 -6.54
CA ALA A 66 -4.64 12.39 -7.32
C ALA A 66 -4.02 11.88 -8.62
N ASP A 67 -4.14 12.66 -9.70
CA ASP A 67 -3.55 12.34 -11.01
C ASP A 67 -3.90 10.93 -11.52
N GLY A 68 -5.12 10.47 -11.23
CA GLY A 68 -5.62 9.15 -11.64
C GLY A 68 -5.06 7.96 -10.85
N VAL A 69 -4.25 8.18 -9.81
CA VAL A 69 -3.62 7.12 -9.01
C VAL A 69 -4.01 7.17 -7.53
N LEU A 70 -3.85 6.05 -6.83
CA LEU A 70 -3.96 6.00 -5.36
C LEU A 70 -2.77 6.74 -4.76
N THR A 71 -3.03 7.70 -3.88
CA THR A 71 -2.01 8.44 -3.13
C THR A 71 -2.01 8.06 -1.65
N GLU A 72 -1.87 9.03 -0.75
CA GLU A 72 -1.74 8.76 0.68
C GLU A 72 -2.87 7.86 1.17
N THR A 73 -2.46 6.77 1.81
CA THR A 73 -3.32 5.80 2.46
C THR A 73 -2.90 5.68 3.91
N MET A 74 -3.88 5.78 4.79
CA MET A 74 -3.72 5.76 6.23
C MET A 74 -4.44 4.53 6.80
N TYR A 75 -3.79 3.86 7.74
CA TYR A 75 -4.33 2.74 8.50
C TYR A 75 -4.19 2.98 10.00
N GLY A 76 -5.22 2.68 10.77
CA GLY A 76 -5.23 2.83 12.23
C GLY A 76 -5.60 4.25 12.66
N LEU A 77 -4.69 5.22 12.44
CA LEU A 77 -4.92 6.64 12.70
C LEU A 77 -4.93 7.43 11.38
N ILE A 78 -5.93 8.30 11.20
CA ILE A 78 -6.13 9.06 9.95
C ILE A 78 -4.97 10.02 9.61
N HIS A 79 -4.11 10.36 10.56
CA HIS A 79 -2.97 11.26 10.35
C HIS A 79 -1.64 10.51 10.13
N GLU A 80 -1.68 9.19 10.08
CA GLU A 80 -0.50 8.35 9.84
C GLU A 80 -0.55 7.77 8.42
N ALA A 81 -0.01 8.50 7.45
CA ALA A 81 0.14 8.02 6.08
C ALA A 81 1.25 6.97 5.97
N GLN A 82 0.93 5.76 5.53
CA GLN A 82 1.92 4.69 5.32
C GLN A 82 2.32 4.51 3.86
N ILE A 83 1.45 4.88 2.92
CA ILE A 83 1.70 4.75 1.47
C ILE A 83 1.77 6.13 0.87
N LYS A 84 2.74 6.40 0.00
CA LYS A 84 2.80 7.62 -0.82
C LYS A 84 1.92 7.51 -2.06
N SER A 85 2.11 6.42 -2.81
CA SER A 85 1.44 6.20 -4.10
C SER A 85 1.42 4.72 -4.47
N LEU A 86 0.33 4.28 -5.10
CA LEU A 86 0.21 2.99 -5.77
C LEU A 86 -0.38 3.23 -7.16
N ARG A 87 0.26 2.66 -8.18
CA ARG A 87 -0.06 2.91 -9.59
C ARG A 87 0.33 1.72 -10.46
N PHE A 88 -0.25 1.66 -11.64
CA PHE A 88 0.09 0.66 -12.64
C PHE A 88 1.26 1.08 -13.54
N GLY A 89 2.10 0.11 -13.88
CA GLY A 89 3.08 0.20 -14.97
C GLY A 89 2.78 -0.88 -16.00
N VAL A 90 2.67 -0.50 -17.27
CA VAL A 90 2.33 -1.38 -18.39
C VAL A 90 3.49 -1.42 -19.37
N VAL A 91 4.00 -2.63 -19.64
CA VAL A 91 5.08 -2.84 -20.61
C VAL A 91 4.50 -3.38 -21.90
N THR A 92 4.88 -2.77 -23.02
CA THR A 92 4.55 -3.19 -24.38
C THR A 92 5.83 -3.32 -25.20
N PRO A 93 5.80 -3.89 -26.43
CA PRO A 93 6.94 -3.85 -27.32
C PRO A 93 7.45 -2.43 -27.64
N GLY A 94 6.60 -1.41 -27.50
CA GLY A 94 6.95 -0.01 -27.71
C GLY A 94 7.55 0.69 -26.49
N GLY A 95 7.56 0.04 -25.32
CA GLY A 95 8.14 0.59 -24.09
C GLY A 95 7.25 0.44 -22.85
N LEU A 96 7.63 1.16 -21.80
CA LEU A 96 6.91 1.25 -20.52
C LEU A 96 5.99 2.48 -20.55
N SER A 97 4.76 2.31 -20.09
CA SER A 97 3.84 3.39 -19.74
C SER A 97 3.47 3.29 -18.27
N VAL A 98 3.43 4.42 -17.57
CA VAL A 98 3.13 4.51 -16.15
C VAL A 98 1.88 5.34 -15.94
N GLU A 99 0.92 4.78 -15.22
CA GLU A 99 -0.33 5.45 -14.86
C GLU A 99 -0.07 6.78 -14.11
N GLY A 100 -0.86 7.78 -14.46
CA GLY A 100 -0.74 9.17 -14.02
C GLY A 100 0.17 9.98 -14.95
N THR A 101 1.43 9.57 -15.09
CA THR A 101 2.41 10.26 -15.96
C THR A 101 2.05 10.15 -17.44
N ASP A 102 1.70 8.95 -17.91
CA ASP A 102 1.50 8.67 -19.33
C ASP A 102 0.03 8.47 -19.72
N THR A 103 -0.90 8.61 -18.77
CA THR A 103 -2.32 8.26 -18.96
C THR A 103 -3.29 9.41 -18.69
N THR A 104 -2.79 10.60 -18.44
CA THR A 104 -3.63 11.80 -18.30
C THR A 104 -3.98 12.33 -19.69
N SER A 105 -5.27 12.27 -20.04
CA SER A 105 -5.81 12.85 -21.28
C SER A 105 -6.84 13.92 -20.93
N ARG A 106 -6.73 15.08 -21.59
CA ARG A 106 -7.71 16.17 -21.52
C ARG A 106 -8.11 16.53 -22.94
N THR A 107 -9.39 16.41 -23.26
CA THR A 107 -10.00 17.08 -24.42
C THR A 107 -10.42 18.46 -23.95
N GLU A 108 -9.72 19.49 -24.41
CA GLU A 108 -10.15 20.89 -24.29
C GLU A 108 -11.20 21.24 -25.35
#